data_AF-H1L1V4-F1
#
_entry.id   AF-H1L1V4-F1
#
_cell.length_a   1.000
_cell.length_b   1.000
_cell.length_c   1.000
_cell.angle_alpha   90.00
_cell.angle_beta   90.00
_cell.angle_gamma   90.00
#
_symmetry.space_group_name_H-M   'P 1'
#
loop_
_entity.id
_entity.type
_entity.pdbx_description
1 polymer ?
#
loop_
_entity_poly.entity_id
_entity_poly.type
_entity_poly.pdbx_seq_one_letter_code
_entity_poly.pdbx_strand_id
1 'polypeptide(L)'
;GHITGQCFKALWENGIGDDGGIIGAKGAIPFLENVGKDAVERFQRQIVEIVDLIDCEDTGKITSAIKECISKDPGAIDEEPMVLELEGGGADGEEEGAAVKPTSPEIALIEARMRLISEKINDAAILAKYNSGYYNGKVQGIAIGLFLSLLLFSLIHPLL
;
A
#
# COMPACT_ATOMS: atom_id res chain seq x y z
N GLY A 1 -7.85 -8.08 -10.29
CA GLY A 1 -7.10 -7.72 -9.07
C GLY A 1 -7.84 -6.63 -8.33
N HIS A 2 -7.20 -5.95 -7.38
CA HIS A 2 -7.85 -4.84 -6.66
C HIS A 2 -8.10 -3.62 -7.55
N ILE A 3 -7.14 -3.28 -8.44
CA ILE A 3 -7.24 -2.16 -9.42
C ILE A 3 -7.68 -0.85 -8.75
N THR A 4 -7.16 -0.60 -7.55
CA THR A 4 -7.64 0.43 -6.62
C THR A 4 -7.63 1.84 -7.22
N GLY A 5 -6.57 2.21 -7.94
CA GLY A 5 -6.49 3.54 -8.57
C GLY A 5 -7.63 3.81 -9.56
N GLN A 6 -7.97 2.82 -10.39
CA GLN A 6 -9.08 2.96 -11.33
C GLN A 6 -10.44 2.99 -10.61
N CYS A 7 -10.61 2.21 -9.53
CA CYS A 7 -11.82 2.26 -8.71
C CYS A 7 -12.00 3.65 -8.07
N PHE A 8 -10.94 4.28 -7.57
CA PHE A 8 -11.01 5.64 -7.01
C PHE A 8 -11.40 6.69 -8.05
N LYS A 9 -10.83 6.60 -9.27
CA LYS A 9 -11.25 7.46 -10.38
C LYS A 9 -12.73 7.28 -10.70
N ALA A 10 -13.18 6.03 -10.82
CA ALA A 10 -14.59 5.72 -11.09
C ALA A 10 -15.53 6.21 -9.98
N LEU A 11 -15.11 6.14 -8.71
CA LEU A 11 -15.86 6.69 -7.58
C LEU A 11 -16.01 8.21 -7.70
N TRP A 12 -14.94 8.92 -8.02
CA TRP A 12 -14.99 10.37 -8.20
C TRP A 12 -15.84 10.77 -9.42
N GLU A 13 -15.70 10.06 -10.55
CA GLU A 13 -16.43 10.39 -11.79
C GLU A 13 -17.92 10.02 -11.74
N ASN A 14 -18.25 8.87 -11.14
CA ASN A 14 -19.57 8.25 -11.31
C ASN A 14 -20.31 7.97 -9.99
N GLY A 15 -19.64 8.09 -8.84
CA GLY A 15 -20.22 7.81 -7.53
C GLY A 15 -20.49 6.33 -7.29
N ILE A 16 -21.51 6.06 -6.47
CA ILE A 16 -21.94 4.71 -6.07
C ILE A 16 -23.41 4.42 -6.45
N GLY A 17 -23.70 3.15 -6.70
CA GLY A 17 -25.05 2.62 -6.89
C GLY A 17 -25.85 2.54 -5.58
N ASP A 18 -27.11 2.11 -5.69
CA ASP A 18 -27.99 1.89 -4.53
C ASP A 18 -27.49 0.77 -3.60
N ASP A 19 -26.65 -0.13 -4.14
CA ASP A 19 -26.04 -1.25 -3.45
C ASP A 19 -24.67 -0.92 -2.83
N GLY A 20 -24.22 0.34 -2.91
CA GLY A 20 -22.88 0.76 -2.47
C GLY A 20 -21.75 0.40 -3.43
N GLY A 21 -22.05 -0.17 -4.59
CA GLY A 21 -21.07 -0.51 -5.62
C GLY A 21 -20.58 0.73 -6.37
N ILE A 22 -19.27 0.84 -6.58
CA ILE A 22 -18.67 1.95 -7.34
C ILE A 22 -19.00 1.79 -8.83
N ILE A 23 -19.68 2.79 -9.40
CA ILE A 23 -20.17 2.73 -10.77
C ILE A 23 -18.98 2.85 -11.75
N GLY A 24 -18.80 1.87 -12.64
CA GLY A 24 -17.72 1.85 -13.63
C GLY A 24 -16.36 1.37 -13.10
N ALA A 25 -16.29 0.89 -11.86
CA ALA A 25 -15.08 0.27 -11.31
C ALA A 25 -14.81 -1.11 -11.92
N LYS A 26 -13.54 -1.43 -12.16
CA LYS A 26 -13.05 -2.71 -12.73
C LYS A 26 -12.45 -3.65 -11.67
N GLY A 27 -12.38 -3.19 -10.42
CA GLY A 27 -11.87 -3.98 -9.29
C GLY A 27 -12.78 -5.19 -8.98
N ALA A 28 -12.23 -6.17 -8.26
CA ALA A 28 -12.93 -7.43 -7.97
C ALA A 28 -14.10 -7.27 -6.98
N ILE A 29 -13.96 -6.40 -5.97
CA ILE A 29 -14.97 -6.13 -4.94
C ILE A 29 -15.04 -4.61 -4.70
N PRO A 30 -15.61 -3.82 -5.62
CA PRO A 30 -15.60 -2.37 -5.53
C PRO A 30 -16.86 -1.85 -4.82
N PHE A 31 -17.02 -2.19 -3.54
CA PHE A 31 -18.19 -1.79 -2.73
C PHE A 31 -17.76 -0.96 -1.51
N LEU A 32 -18.57 0.03 -1.17
CA LEU A 32 -18.44 0.80 0.07
C LEU A 32 -19.59 0.46 1.00
N GLU A 33 -19.33 -0.37 2.02
CA GLU A 33 -20.38 -0.85 2.96
C GLU A 33 -20.75 0.21 4.00
N ASN A 34 -19.81 1.09 4.36
CA ASN A 34 -19.98 2.08 5.43
C ASN A 34 -20.04 3.53 4.92
N VAL A 35 -19.99 3.76 3.61
CA VAL A 35 -19.99 5.10 3.02
C VAL A 35 -21.24 5.28 2.16
N GLY A 36 -22.16 6.12 2.65
CA GLY A 36 -23.41 6.44 1.95
C GLY A 36 -23.24 7.45 0.82
N LYS A 37 -24.32 7.65 0.05
CA LYS A 37 -24.34 8.57 -1.11
C LYS A 37 -23.96 10.00 -0.73
N ASP A 38 -24.49 10.54 0.36
CA ASP A 38 -24.20 11.90 0.82
C ASP A 38 -22.69 12.12 1.02
N ALA A 39 -21.99 11.12 1.54
CA ALA A 39 -20.56 11.14 1.77
C ALA A 39 -19.76 11.07 0.46
N VAL A 40 -20.18 10.21 -0.47
CA VAL A 40 -19.58 10.13 -1.80
C VAL A 40 -19.77 11.44 -2.56
N GLU A 41 -20.96 12.04 -2.50
CA GLU A 41 -21.20 13.31 -3.18
C GLU A 41 -20.41 14.47 -2.54
N ARG A 42 -20.27 14.48 -1.20
CA ARG A 42 -19.36 15.42 -0.52
C ARG A 42 -17.93 15.25 -1.01
N PHE A 43 -17.45 14.01 -1.12
CA PHE A 43 -16.12 13.71 -1.68
C PHE A 43 -15.97 14.23 -3.11
N GLN A 44 -16.96 14.01 -3.98
CA GLN A 44 -16.93 14.49 -5.38
C GLN A 44 -16.91 16.02 -5.49
N ARG A 45 -17.61 16.73 -4.60
CA ARG A 45 -17.65 18.20 -4.57
C ARG A 45 -16.41 18.82 -3.94
N GLN A 46 -15.86 18.17 -2.91
CA GLN A 46 -14.67 18.65 -2.19
C GLN A 46 -13.38 18.44 -2.99
N ILE A 47 -13.26 17.33 -3.71
CA ILE A 47 -12.12 17.07 -4.59
C ILE A 47 -12.37 17.70 -5.95
N VAL A 48 -11.75 18.83 -6.22
CA VAL A 48 -11.98 19.62 -7.45
C VAL A 48 -11.31 19.01 -8.69
N GLU A 49 -10.27 18.19 -8.51
CA GLU A 49 -9.51 17.56 -9.58
C GLU A 49 -8.88 16.24 -9.10
N ILE A 50 -8.92 15.20 -9.94
CA ILE A 50 -8.14 13.98 -9.76
C ILE A 50 -6.93 14.02 -10.71
N VAL A 51 -5.73 14.09 -10.15
CA VAL A 51 -4.48 14.00 -10.90
C VAL A 51 -4.10 12.53 -11.06
N ASP A 52 -4.24 11.98 -12.27
CA ASP A 52 -3.93 10.58 -12.55
C ASP A 52 -2.45 10.37 -12.86
N LEU A 53 -1.74 9.79 -11.89
CA LEU A 53 -0.38 9.29 -12.02
C LEU A 53 -0.30 7.80 -11.68
N ILE A 54 -1.36 7.03 -11.95
CA ILE A 54 -1.35 5.56 -11.75
C ILE A 54 -0.19 4.94 -12.54
N ASP A 55 0.50 3.98 -11.91
CA ASP A 55 1.70 3.31 -12.43
C ASP A 55 2.92 4.23 -12.67
N CYS A 56 2.92 5.47 -12.17
CA CYS A 56 4.07 6.38 -12.20
C CYS A 56 4.83 6.34 -10.87
N GLU A 57 6.09 5.86 -10.90
CA GLU A 57 6.99 5.82 -9.74
C GLU A 57 8.09 6.90 -9.77
N ASP A 58 8.04 7.82 -10.76
CA ASP A 58 8.99 8.91 -10.90
C ASP A 58 8.74 10.00 -9.85
N THR A 59 9.65 10.10 -8.88
CA THR A 59 9.56 11.07 -7.78
C THR A 59 9.59 12.53 -8.25
N GLY A 60 10.26 12.83 -9.36
CA GLY A 60 10.32 14.16 -9.94
C GLY A 60 8.97 14.59 -10.53
N LYS A 61 8.30 13.69 -11.26
CA LYS A 61 6.93 13.92 -11.77
C LYS A 61 5.93 14.08 -10.64
N ILE A 62 5.95 13.19 -9.64
CA ILE A 62 5.06 13.25 -8.47
C ILE A 62 5.26 14.57 -7.71
N THR A 63 6.51 14.95 -7.44
CA THR A 63 6.82 16.21 -6.74
C THR A 63 6.36 17.43 -7.53
N SER A 64 6.48 17.38 -8.86
CA SER A 64 6.05 18.48 -9.73
C SER A 64 4.52 18.62 -9.73
N ALA A 65 3.79 17.51 -9.81
CA ALA A 65 2.34 17.51 -9.70
C ALA A 65 1.85 18.06 -8.35
N ILE A 66 2.48 17.68 -7.24
CA ILE A 66 2.18 18.23 -5.91
C ILE A 66 2.38 19.75 -5.88
N LYS A 67 3.50 20.25 -6.41
CA LYS A 67 3.76 21.69 -6.48
C LYS A 67 2.75 22.44 -7.35
N GLU A 68 2.30 21.82 -8.43
CA GLU A 68 1.25 22.36 -9.28
C GLU A 68 -0.11 22.42 -8.57
N CYS A 69 -0.46 21.41 -7.77
CA CYS A 69 -1.68 21.45 -6.95
C CYS A 69 -1.60 22.57 -5.91
N ILE A 70 -0.46 22.73 -5.22
CA ILE A 70 -0.26 23.80 -4.23
C ILE A 70 -0.39 25.18 -4.87
N SER A 71 0.10 25.37 -6.10
CA SER A 71 0.00 26.67 -6.78
C SER A 71 -1.40 27.01 -7.28
N LYS A 72 -2.29 26.01 -7.35
CA LYS A 72 -3.70 26.13 -7.76
C LYS A 72 -4.67 25.98 -6.58
N ASP A 73 -4.21 26.14 -5.33
CA ASP A 73 -5.03 25.96 -4.13
C ASP A 73 -6.30 26.85 -4.17
N PRO A 74 -7.51 26.25 -4.29
CA PRO A 74 -8.77 27.00 -4.30
C PRO A 74 -9.22 27.42 -2.89
N GLY A 75 -8.49 27.02 -1.84
CA GLY A 75 -8.90 27.13 -0.46
C GLY A 75 -9.79 25.98 -0.01
N ALA A 76 -10.19 26.02 1.27
CA ALA A 76 -11.10 25.03 1.83
C ALA A 76 -12.52 25.17 1.25
N ILE A 77 -13.24 24.05 1.15
CA ILE A 77 -14.68 24.06 0.84
C ILE A 77 -15.45 24.78 1.95
N ASP A 78 -16.47 25.55 1.57
CA ASP A 78 -17.35 26.29 2.50
C ASP A 78 -18.44 25.37 3.08
N GLU A 79 -18.01 24.28 3.72
CA GLU A 79 -18.86 23.33 4.42
C GLU A 79 -18.16 22.82 5.68
N GLU A 80 -18.93 22.58 6.75
CA GLU A 80 -18.40 21.99 7.99
C GLU A 80 -17.78 20.60 7.72
N PRO A 81 -16.84 20.14 8.57
CA PRO A 81 -16.28 18.79 8.48
C PRO A 81 -17.36 17.72 8.54
N MET A 82 -17.36 16.81 7.57
CA MET A 82 -18.22 15.63 7.57
C MET A 82 -17.51 14.48 8.28
N VAL A 83 -18.11 13.94 9.34
CA VAL A 83 -17.59 12.79 10.10
C VAL A 83 -18.35 11.53 9.69
N LEU A 84 -17.62 10.47 9.34
CA LEU A 84 -18.18 9.17 8.98
C LEU A 84 -17.73 8.13 9.99
N GLU A 85 -18.68 7.37 10.53
CA GLU A 85 -18.37 6.21 11.36
C GLU A 85 -18.19 4.99 10.44
N LEU A 86 -17.00 4.40 10.45
CA LEU A 86 -16.69 3.21 9.66
C LEU A 86 -16.65 2.00 10.59
N GLU A 87 -17.46 0.98 10.32
CA GLU A 87 -17.35 -0.30 11.05
C GLU A 87 -16.11 -1.06 10.57
N GLY A 88 -15.40 -1.72 11.48
CA GLY A 88 -14.16 -2.43 11.16
C GLY A 88 -12.90 -1.56 11.05
N GLY A 89 -13.04 -0.23 11.13
CA GLY A 89 -11.94 0.74 11.26
C GLY A 89 -11.34 0.79 12.67
N GLY A 90 -11.11 -0.37 13.29
CA GLY A 90 -10.42 -0.46 14.56
C GLY A 90 -8.96 -0.02 14.42
N ALA A 91 -8.72 1.28 14.57
CA ALA A 91 -7.45 1.91 14.96
C ALA A 91 -6.15 1.30 14.36
N ASP A 92 -6.00 1.27 13.04
CA ASP A 92 -4.69 1.49 12.43
C ASP A 92 -4.57 3.01 12.20
N GLY A 93 -4.31 3.70 13.31
CA GLY A 93 -4.14 5.14 13.35
C GLY A 93 -2.85 5.56 12.64
N GLU A 94 -3.02 6.51 11.73
CA GLU A 94 -2.00 7.33 11.12
C GLU A 94 -0.95 7.80 12.14
N GLU A 95 0.28 7.93 11.66
CA GLU A 95 1.29 8.73 12.31
C GLU A 95 0.73 10.14 12.60
N GLU A 96 1.02 10.57 13.83
CA GLU A 96 0.88 11.93 14.36
C GLU A 96 -0.54 12.42 14.73
N GLY A 97 -0.94 12.09 15.96
CA GLY A 97 -1.62 13.09 16.79
C GLY A 97 -3.05 12.80 17.24
N ALA A 98 -3.42 11.55 17.55
CA ALA A 98 -4.63 11.29 18.31
C ALA A 98 -4.34 10.32 19.47
N ALA A 99 -4.31 10.88 20.67
CA ALA A 99 -4.28 10.12 21.91
C ALA A 99 -5.54 9.25 22.01
N VAL A 100 -5.44 7.99 21.59
CA VAL A 100 -6.29 6.93 22.12
C VAL A 100 -5.98 6.89 23.60
N LYS A 101 -6.89 7.41 24.44
CA LYS A 101 -6.71 7.36 25.89
C LYS A 101 -6.67 5.87 26.26
N PRO A 102 -5.54 5.35 26.76
CA PRO A 102 -5.49 3.97 27.20
C PRO A 102 -6.47 3.81 28.36
N THR A 103 -7.27 2.76 28.33
CA THR A 103 -8.23 2.46 29.39
C THR A 103 -7.54 2.13 30.72
N SER A 104 -6.21 1.97 30.75
CA SER A 104 -5.33 2.03 31.93
C SER A 104 -3.85 2.14 31.53
N PRO A 105 -2.94 2.75 32.32
CA PRO A 105 -1.49 2.83 32.04
C PRO A 105 -0.81 1.48 31.76
N GLU A 106 -1.30 0.40 32.36
CA GLU A 106 -0.77 -0.95 32.17
C GLU A 106 -1.06 -1.48 30.75
N ILE A 107 -2.23 -1.13 30.18
CA ILE A 107 -2.63 -1.57 28.84
C ILE A 107 -1.78 -0.87 27.77
N ALA A 108 -1.51 0.43 27.94
CA ALA A 108 -0.59 1.18 27.07
C ALA A 108 0.82 0.57 27.06
N LEU A 109 1.30 0.13 28.23
CA LEU A 109 2.62 -0.48 28.35
C LEU A 109 2.66 -1.86 27.67
N ILE A 110 1.58 -2.64 27.78
CA ILE A 110 1.47 -3.95 27.11
C ILE A 110 1.45 -3.74 25.59
N GLU A 111 0.67 -2.79 25.08
CA GLU A 111 0.58 -2.48 23.66
C GLU A 111 1.93 -2.04 23.08
N ALA A 112 2.64 -1.12 23.76
CA ALA A 112 3.98 -0.69 23.36
C ALA A 112 4.96 -1.86 23.29
N ARG A 113 4.88 -2.81 24.23
CA ARG A 113 5.71 -4.02 24.21
C ARG A 113 5.31 -4.97 23.08
N MET A 114 4.02 -5.14 22.81
CA MET A 114 3.54 -5.97 21.72
C MET A 114 3.99 -5.43 20.36
N ARG A 115 3.95 -4.10 20.17
CA ARG A 115 4.45 -3.44 18.96
C ARG A 115 5.94 -3.70 18.73
N LEU A 116 6.77 -3.54 19.77
CA LEU A 116 8.21 -3.84 19.71
C LEU A 116 8.49 -5.33 19.43
N ILE A 117 7.67 -6.24 19.95
CA ILE A 117 7.80 -7.68 19.68
C ILE A 117 7.46 -7.96 18.21
N SER A 118 6.38 -7.37 17.69
CA SER A 118 5.94 -7.54 16.30
C SER A 118 7.00 -7.05 15.32
N GLU A 119 7.61 -5.90 15.60
CA GLU A 119 8.72 -5.35 14.80
C GLU A 119 9.91 -6.32 14.74
N LYS A 120 10.36 -6.82 15.90
CA LYS A 120 11.47 -7.80 15.96
C LYS A 120 11.16 -9.12 15.27
N ILE A 121 9.91 -9.58 15.31
CA ILE A 121 9.47 -10.78 14.58
C ILE A 121 9.58 -10.53 13.07
N ASN A 122 9.16 -9.35 12.61
CA ASN A 122 9.21 -9.01 11.19
C ASN A 122 10.66 -8.91 10.70
N ASP A 123 11.54 -8.26 11.47
CA ASP A 123 12.98 -8.21 11.17
C ASP A 123 13.61 -9.59 11.09
N ALA A 124 13.28 -10.48 12.05
CA ALA A 124 13.76 -11.85 12.05
C ALA A 124 13.24 -12.65 10.85
N ALA A 125 11.99 -12.42 10.42
CA ALA A 125 11.40 -13.04 9.24
C ALA A 125 12.10 -12.58 7.95
N ILE A 126 12.39 -11.28 7.83
CA ILE A 126 13.16 -10.72 6.71
C ILE A 126 14.56 -11.32 6.67
N LEU A 127 15.25 -11.41 7.83
CA LEU A 127 16.57 -12.01 7.93
C LEU A 127 16.56 -13.50 7.54
N ALA A 128 15.55 -14.26 8.00
CA ALA A 128 15.38 -15.66 7.65
C ALA A 128 15.12 -15.86 6.13
N LYS A 129 14.30 -14.98 5.55
CA LYS A 129 14.04 -14.95 4.10
C LYS A 129 15.31 -14.62 3.32
N TYR A 130 16.09 -13.63 3.76
CA TYR A 130 17.35 -13.26 3.14
C TYR A 130 18.37 -14.41 3.22
N ASN A 131 18.51 -15.03 4.40
CA ASN A 131 19.40 -16.17 4.59
C ASN A 131 18.99 -17.35 3.70
N SER A 132 17.72 -17.76 3.70
CA SER A 132 17.24 -18.87 2.85
C SER A 132 17.44 -18.60 1.35
N GLY A 133 17.21 -17.38 0.88
CA GLY A 133 17.53 -16.97 -0.49
C GLY A 133 19.02 -17.02 -0.81
N TYR A 134 19.86 -16.51 0.10
CA TYR A 134 21.32 -16.51 -0.05
C TYR A 134 21.93 -17.92 -0.04
N TYR A 135 21.45 -18.81 0.86
CA TYR A 135 21.87 -20.21 0.89
C TYR A 135 21.48 -20.96 -0.39
N ASN A 136 20.26 -20.77 -0.89
CA ASN A 136 19.83 -21.36 -2.17
C ASN A 136 20.68 -20.86 -3.34
N GLY A 137 20.97 -19.56 -3.40
CA GLY A 137 21.82 -18.98 -4.45
C GLY A 137 23.26 -19.53 -4.41
N LYS A 138 23.84 -19.69 -3.22
CA LYS A 138 25.18 -20.29 -3.06
C LYS A 138 25.23 -21.74 -3.54
N VAL A 139 24.25 -22.56 -3.16
CA VAL A 139 24.20 -23.98 -3.55
C VAL A 139 24.06 -24.11 -5.07
N GLN A 140 23.18 -23.30 -5.69
CA GLN A 140 23.04 -23.26 -7.15
C GLN A 140 24.32 -22.81 -7.85
N GLY A 141 25.00 -21.76 -7.35
CA GLY A 141 26.26 -21.30 -7.91
C GLY A 141 27.37 -22.35 -7.88
N ILE A 142 27.50 -23.07 -6.76
CA ILE A 142 28.46 -24.18 -6.64
C ILE A 142 28.11 -25.31 -7.62
N ALA A 143 26.83 -25.68 -7.73
CA ALA A 143 26.39 -26.72 -8.66
C ALA A 143 26.66 -26.37 -10.12
N ILE A 144 26.36 -25.13 -10.54
CA ILE A 144 26.62 -24.63 -11.90
C ILE A 144 28.13 -24.61 -12.17
N GLY A 145 28.94 -24.13 -11.22
CA GLY A 145 30.40 -24.09 -11.37
C GLY A 145 31.01 -25.48 -11.51
N LEU A 146 30.52 -26.46 -10.75
CA LEU A 146 30.99 -27.84 -10.81
C LEU A 146 30.55 -28.54 -12.11
N PHE A 147 29.35 -28.24 -12.60
CA PHE A 147 28.90 -28.73 -13.90
C PHE A 147 29.75 -28.17 -15.05
N LEU A 148 30.01 -26.86 -15.06
CA LEU A 148 30.83 -26.21 -16.08
C LEU A 148 32.28 -26.71 -16.07
N SER A 149 32.86 -26.94 -14.89
CA SER A 149 34.23 -27.47 -14.80
C SER A 149 34.34 -28.88 -15.35
N LEU A 150 33.38 -29.76 -15.05
CA LEU A 150 33.31 -31.11 -15.63
C LEU A 150 33.09 -31.08 -17.15
N LEU A 151 32.24 -30.17 -17.64
CA LEU A 151 31.98 -30.00 -19.06
C LEU A 151 33.23 -29.55 -19.82
N LEU A 152 33.95 -28.55 -19.29
CA LEU A 152 35.22 -28.10 -19.85
C LEU A 152 36.28 -29.20 -19.82
N PHE A 153 36.40 -29.92 -18.70
CA PHE A 153 37.33 -31.05 -18.60
C PHE A 153 37.02 -32.13 -19.64
N SER A 154 35.75 -32.49 -19.81
CA SER A 154 35.31 -33.46 -20.83
C SER A 154 35.58 -32.99 -22.26
N LEU A 155 35.53 -31.68 -22.52
CA LEU A 155 35.79 -31.10 -23.84
C LEU A 155 37.29 -31.08 -24.15
N ILE A 156 38.14 -30.83 -23.14
CA ILE A 156 39.60 -30.72 -23.28
C ILE A 156 40.28 -32.09 -23.25
N HIS A 157 39.72 -33.07 -22.54
CA HIS A 157 40.28 -34.43 -22.46
C HIS A 157 40.58 -35.12 -23.80
N PRO A 158 39.73 -35.04 -24.85
CA PRO A 158 40.06 -35.61 -26.16
C PRO A 158 41.11 -34.82 -26.98
N LEU A 159 41.55 -33.64 -26.51
CA LEU A 159 42.57 -32.80 -27.14
C LEU A 159 43.97 -32.94 -26.51
N LEU A 160 44.10 -33.74 -25.45
CA LEU A 160 45.36 -34.02 -24.74
C LEU A 160 45.78 -35.48 -24.97
#